data_AF-A0A254QLZ7-F1
#
_entry.id   AF-A0A254QLZ7-F1
#
_cell.length_a   1.000
_cell.length_b   1.000
_cell.length_c   1.000
_cell.angle_alpha   90.00
_cell.angle_beta   90.00
_cell.angle_gamma   90.00
#
_symmetry.space_group_name_H-M   'P 1'
#
loop_
_entity.id
_entity.type
_entity.pdbx_description
1 polymer ?
#
loop_
_entity_poly.entity_id
_entity_poly.type
_entity_poly.pdbx_seq_one_letter_code
_entity_poly.pdbx_strand_id
1 'polypeptide(L)'
;METTFEDIADHGSQLRDEMSRINLLRIRGDISSAKTLCLATLKKYPASVDAHTMMGDLHAEQADLGPAAEWYALALDLDPNAPGVIVKLNRIRAALDISKQASVQQAMIDSGRKVSPWLITAVATSAIAIAA
;
A
#
# COMPACT_ATOMS: atom_id res chain seq x y z
N MET A 1 -9.50 -15.92 36.14
CA MET A 1 -9.77 -16.99 35.14
C MET A 1 -8.40 -17.44 34.68
N GLU A 2 -7.91 -18.57 35.17
CA GLU A 2 -6.60 -19.11 34.77
C GLU A 2 -6.75 -19.73 33.38
N THR A 3 -6.22 -19.06 32.37
CA THR A 3 -6.02 -19.65 31.03
C THR A 3 -5.00 -20.77 31.19
N THR A 4 -5.38 -22.00 30.84
CA THR A 4 -4.49 -23.14 31.01
C THR A 4 -3.40 -23.12 29.93
N PHE A 5 -2.24 -23.73 30.21
CA PHE A 5 -1.15 -23.84 29.23
C PHE A 5 -1.60 -24.52 27.92
N GLU A 6 -2.54 -25.46 28.03
CA GLU A 6 -3.15 -26.15 26.89
C GLU A 6 -3.93 -25.18 25.99
N ASP A 7 -4.69 -24.25 26.58
CA ASP A 7 -5.43 -23.23 25.83
C ASP A 7 -4.47 -22.33 25.04
N ILE A 8 -3.37 -21.88 25.64
CA ILE A 8 -2.41 -20.99 24.95
C ILE A 8 -1.75 -21.70 23.76
N ALA A 9 -1.39 -22.99 23.92
CA ALA A 9 -0.79 -23.78 22.87
C ALA A 9 -1.75 -24.02 21.69
N ASP A 10 -3.01 -24.30 21.98
CA ASP A 10 -4.06 -24.51 20.97
C ASP A 10 -4.36 -23.24 20.17
N HIS A 11 -4.38 -22.06 20.81
CA HIS A 11 -4.57 -20.79 20.10
C HIS A 11 -3.40 -20.50 19.14
N GLY A 12 -2.17 -20.86 19.52
CA GLY A 12 -0.99 -20.67 18.68
C GLY A 12 -0.91 -21.60 17.47
N SER A 13 -1.40 -22.84 17.58
CA SER A 13 -1.49 -23.76 16.44
C SER A 13 -2.61 -23.34 15.47
N GLN A 14 -3.78 -22.98 16.00
CA GLN A 14 -4.91 -22.51 15.20
C GLN A 14 -4.58 -21.26 14.38
N LEU A 15 -3.93 -20.27 14.99
CA LEU A 15 -3.48 -19.08 14.25
C LEU A 15 -2.55 -19.47 13.09
N ARG A 16 -1.59 -20.36 13.33
CA ARG A 16 -0.62 -20.81 12.30
C ARG A 16 -1.32 -21.50 11.13
N ASP A 17 -2.32 -22.32 11.41
CA ASP A 17 -3.10 -23.03 10.40
C ASP A 17 -3.95 -22.06 9.57
N GLU A 18 -4.62 -21.10 10.23
CA GLU A 18 -5.37 -20.04 9.54
C GLU A 18 -4.45 -19.19 8.65
N MET A 19 -3.28 -18.77 9.16
CA MET A 19 -2.30 -18.02 8.38
C MET A 19 -1.79 -18.80 7.16
N SER A 20 -1.55 -20.10 7.31
CA SER A 20 -1.14 -20.97 6.20
C SER A 20 -2.23 -21.06 5.13
N ARG A 21 -3.50 -21.16 5.53
CA ARG A 21 -4.64 -21.19 4.62
C ARG A 21 -4.85 -19.85 3.91
N ILE A 22 -4.71 -18.73 4.61
CA ILE A 22 -4.77 -17.38 4.00
C ILE A 22 -3.68 -17.26 2.94
N ASN A 23 -2.45 -17.65 3.27
CA ASN A 23 -1.32 -17.58 2.35
C ASN A 23 -1.53 -18.47 1.10
N LEU A 24 -2.14 -19.65 1.27
CA LEU A 24 -2.49 -20.51 0.14
C LEU A 24 -3.54 -19.87 -0.78
N LEU A 25 -4.57 -19.24 -0.21
CA LEU A 25 -5.57 -18.51 -0.99
C LEU A 25 -4.93 -17.34 -1.76
N ARG A 26 -4.03 -16.59 -1.10
CA ARG A 26 -3.24 -15.51 -1.71
C ARG A 26 -2.44 -16.01 -2.92
N ILE A 27 -1.65 -17.07 -2.75
CA ILE A 27 -0.81 -17.64 -3.81
C ILE A 27 -1.65 -18.16 -5.00
N ARG A 28 -2.87 -18.64 -4.73
CA ARG A 28 -3.83 -19.06 -5.78
C ARG A 28 -4.51 -17.89 -6.50
N GLY A 29 -4.27 -16.65 -6.08
CA GLY A 29 -4.92 -15.46 -6.61
C GLY A 29 -6.37 -15.28 -6.14
N ASP A 30 -6.85 -16.12 -5.21
CA ASP A 30 -8.17 -15.93 -4.60
C ASP A 30 -8.08 -14.90 -3.47
N ILE A 31 -7.80 -13.66 -3.87
CA ILE A 31 -7.55 -12.55 -2.94
C ILE A 31 -8.81 -12.21 -2.13
N SER A 32 -10.00 -12.36 -2.70
CA SER A 32 -11.27 -12.10 -2.01
C SER A 32 -11.47 -13.05 -0.83
N SER A 33 -11.30 -14.36 -1.05
CA SER A 33 -11.38 -15.35 0.02
C SER A 33 -10.26 -15.18 1.03
N ALA A 34 -9.04 -14.85 0.58
CA ALA A 34 -7.92 -14.59 1.47
C ALA A 34 -8.19 -13.40 2.41
N LYS A 35 -8.72 -12.29 1.88
CA LYS A 35 -9.10 -11.11 2.68
C LYS A 35 -10.21 -11.45 3.68
N THR A 36 -11.23 -12.18 3.25
CA THR A 36 -12.34 -12.59 4.13
C THR A 36 -11.85 -13.45 5.29
N LEU A 37 -11.00 -14.46 5.00
CA LEU A 37 -10.45 -15.32 6.04
C LEU A 37 -9.51 -14.55 6.97
N CYS A 38 -8.65 -13.70 6.43
CA CYS A 38 -7.73 -12.89 7.24
C CYS A 38 -8.46 -11.92 8.17
N LEU A 39 -9.57 -11.30 7.73
CA LEU A 39 -10.44 -10.51 8.62
C LEU A 39 -11.07 -11.36 9.73
N ALA A 40 -11.48 -12.60 9.43
CA ALA A 40 -12.00 -13.51 10.45
C ALA A 40 -10.91 -13.91 11.46
N THR A 41 -9.68 -14.16 11.00
CA THR A 41 -8.50 -14.42 11.84
C THR A 41 -8.18 -13.22 12.72
N LEU A 42 -8.19 -12.00 12.18
CA LEU A 42 -7.96 -10.77 12.95
C LEU A 42 -9.02 -10.54 14.03
N LYS A 43 -10.27 -10.97 13.83
CA LYS A 43 -11.30 -10.92 14.87
C LYS A 43 -10.99 -11.84 16.06
N LYS A 44 -10.34 -12.98 15.81
CA LYS A 44 -9.93 -13.93 16.86
C LYS A 44 -8.60 -13.55 17.50
N TYR A 45 -7.66 -13.05 16.70
CA TYR A 45 -6.30 -12.73 17.08
C TYR A 45 -5.96 -11.26 16.73
N PRO A 46 -6.58 -10.28 17.42
CA PRO A 46 -6.47 -8.87 17.07
C PRO A 46 -5.08 -8.27 17.32
N ALA A 47 -4.18 -8.97 18.01
CA ALA A 47 -2.80 -8.55 18.24
C ALA A 47 -1.79 -9.34 17.37
N SER A 48 -2.25 -10.06 16.34
CA SER A 48 -1.36 -10.82 15.46
C SER A 48 -0.67 -9.89 14.46
N VAL A 49 0.64 -9.66 14.65
CA VAL A 49 1.50 -8.92 13.70
C VAL A 49 1.47 -9.57 12.32
N ASP A 50 1.52 -10.90 12.26
CA ASP A 50 1.50 -11.66 11.00
C ASP A 50 0.19 -11.47 10.23
N ALA A 51 -0.96 -11.46 10.93
CA ALA A 51 -2.25 -11.27 10.29
C ALA A 51 -2.42 -9.84 9.75
N HIS A 52 -1.98 -8.82 10.48
CA HIS A 52 -1.96 -7.43 9.98
C HIS A 52 -1.04 -7.29 8.76
N THR A 53 0.15 -7.92 8.83
CA THR A 53 1.10 -7.94 7.72
C THR A 53 0.51 -8.62 6.48
N MET A 54 -0.16 -9.75 6.65
CA MET A 54 -0.82 -10.47 5.56
C MET A 54 -1.94 -9.65 4.92
N MET A 55 -2.68 -8.87 5.71
CA MET A 55 -3.69 -7.96 5.16
C MET A 55 -3.08 -6.82 4.33
N GLY A 56 -1.94 -6.28 4.79
CA GLY A 56 -1.13 -5.36 4.01
C GLY A 56 -0.65 -5.97 2.69
N ASP A 57 -0.18 -7.23 2.71
CA ASP A 57 0.25 -7.95 1.51
C ASP A 57 -0.89 -8.14 0.51
N LEU A 58 -2.07 -8.54 0.99
CA LEU A 58 -3.26 -8.74 0.15
C LEU A 58 -3.75 -7.45 -0.52
N HIS A 59 -3.61 -6.31 0.14
CA HIS A 59 -3.88 -5.01 -0.48
C HIS A 59 -2.78 -4.59 -1.45
N ALA A 60 -1.51 -4.79 -1.09
CA ALA A 60 -0.38 -4.44 -1.94
C ALA A 60 -0.41 -5.21 -3.28
N GLU A 61 -0.79 -6.48 -3.28
CA GLU A 61 -0.93 -7.31 -4.48
C GLU A 61 -2.06 -6.84 -5.41
N GLN A 62 -3.08 -6.17 -4.88
CA GLN A 62 -4.15 -5.55 -5.66
C GLN A 62 -3.85 -4.10 -6.05
N ALA A 63 -2.62 -3.62 -5.80
CA ALA A 63 -2.22 -2.22 -5.97
C ALA A 63 -3.04 -1.22 -5.12
N ASP A 64 -3.72 -1.69 -4.07
CA ASP A 64 -4.38 -0.87 -3.06
C ASP A 64 -3.34 -0.31 -2.07
N LEU A 65 -2.45 0.55 -2.55
CA LEU A 65 -1.25 0.96 -1.80
C LEU A 65 -1.58 1.74 -0.52
N GLY A 66 -2.65 2.53 -0.51
CA GLY A 66 -3.10 3.27 0.69
C GLY A 66 -3.48 2.31 1.83
N PRO A 67 -4.49 1.45 1.63
CA PRO A 67 -4.85 0.42 2.61
C PRO A 67 -3.68 -0.49 3.00
N ALA A 68 -2.82 -0.87 2.06
CA ALA A 68 -1.63 -1.66 2.38
C ALA A 68 -0.72 -0.96 3.41
N ALA A 69 -0.48 0.34 3.24
CA ALA A 69 0.32 1.13 4.17
C ALA A 69 -0.29 1.20 5.57
N GLU A 70 -1.61 1.36 5.66
CA GLU A 70 -2.34 1.40 6.93
C GLU A 70 -2.20 0.07 7.69
N TRP A 71 -2.38 -1.06 7.01
CA TRP A 71 -2.25 -2.38 7.64
C TRP A 71 -0.82 -2.69 8.10
N TYR A 72 0.20 -2.30 7.32
CA TYR A 72 1.58 -2.42 7.78
C TYR A 72 1.90 -1.49 8.94
N ALA A 73 1.31 -0.30 8.99
CA ALA A 73 1.47 0.60 10.14
C ALA A 73 0.88 -0.02 11.41
N LEU A 74 -0.33 -0.58 11.33
CA LEU A 74 -0.95 -1.31 12.46
C LEU A 74 -0.10 -2.49 12.93
N ALA A 75 0.52 -3.24 12.01
CA ALA A 75 1.45 -4.31 12.37
C ALA A 75 2.67 -3.78 13.15
N LEU A 76 3.20 -2.60 12.77
CA LEU A 76 4.33 -1.96 13.46
C LEU A 76 3.95 -1.26 14.76
N ASP A 77 2.68 -0.87 14.93
CA ASP A 77 2.17 -0.38 16.22
C ASP A 77 2.17 -1.50 17.27
N LEU A 78 1.98 -2.76 16.83
CA LEU A 78 2.05 -3.95 17.67
C LEU A 78 3.49 -4.42 17.92
N ASP A 79 4.33 -4.45 16.87
CA ASP A 79 5.77 -4.74 16.97
C ASP A 79 6.60 -3.74 16.15
N PRO A 80 7.12 -2.68 16.80
CA PRO A 80 7.97 -1.69 16.16
C PRO A 80 9.29 -2.25 15.60
N ASN A 81 9.71 -3.44 16.04
CA ASN A 81 10.99 -4.05 15.66
C ASN A 81 10.81 -5.23 14.69
N ALA A 82 9.88 -5.11 13.76
CA ALA A 82 9.64 -6.08 12.69
C ALA A 82 10.29 -5.62 11.36
N PRO A 83 11.59 -5.92 11.10
CA PRO A 83 12.30 -5.38 9.93
C PRO A 83 11.66 -5.77 8.60
N GLY A 84 11.05 -6.95 8.51
CA GLY A 84 10.31 -7.38 7.31
C GLY A 84 9.12 -6.47 6.99
N VAL A 85 8.40 -6.02 8.01
CA VAL A 85 7.24 -5.12 7.86
C VAL A 85 7.69 -3.70 7.56
N ILE A 86 8.78 -3.24 8.20
CA ILE A 86 9.41 -1.94 7.91
C ILE A 86 9.77 -1.83 6.42
N VAL A 87 10.41 -2.88 5.86
CA VAL A 87 10.78 -2.92 4.44
C VAL A 87 9.54 -2.85 3.55
N LYS A 88 8.48 -3.61 3.87
CA LYS A 88 7.20 -3.58 3.13
C LYS A 88 6.57 -2.19 3.15
N LEU A 89 6.44 -1.57 4.33
CA LEU A 89 5.85 -0.23 4.47
C LEU A 89 6.68 0.83 3.72
N ASN A 90 8.00 0.79 3.80
CA ASN A 90 8.87 1.72 3.08
C ASN A 90 8.70 1.60 1.57
N ARG A 91 8.60 0.37 1.05
CA ARG A 91 8.33 0.12 -0.38
C ARG A 91 6.99 0.72 -0.80
N ILE A 92 5.94 0.53 0.00
CA ILE A 92 4.61 1.08 -0.30
C ILE A 92 4.62 2.61 -0.25
N ARG A 93 5.25 3.21 0.76
CA ARG A 93 5.38 4.67 0.89
C ARG A 93 6.11 5.29 -0.29
N ALA A 94 7.19 4.68 -0.75
CA ALA A 94 7.90 5.13 -1.94
C ALA A 94 7.00 5.09 -3.20
N ALA A 95 6.24 4.01 -3.38
CA ALA A 95 5.31 3.89 -4.50
C ALA A 95 4.17 4.93 -4.45
N LEU A 96 3.62 5.20 -3.27
CA LEU A 96 2.60 6.25 -3.06
C LEU A 96 3.15 7.64 -3.38
N ASP A 97 4.36 7.95 -2.95
CA ASP A 97 4.99 9.25 -3.20
C ASP A 97 5.20 9.48 -4.71
N ILE A 98 5.70 8.47 -5.43
CA ILE A 98 5.84 8.52 -6.90
C ILE A 98 4.48 8.77 -7.57
N SER A 99 3.43 8.05 -7.16
CA SER A 99 2.09 8.22 -7.70
C SER A 99 1.54 9.63 -7.45
N LYS A 100 1.78 10.19 -6.27
CA LYS A 100 1.38 11.57 -5.92
C LYS A 100 2.14 12.61 -6.74
N GLN A 101 3.44 12.45 -6.94
CA GLN A 101 4.23 13.36 -7.77
C GLN A 101 3.76 13.33 -9.23
N ALA A 102 3.49 12.14 -9.77
CA ALA A 102 2.99 11.98 -11.13
C ALA A 102 1.63 12.67 -11.35
N SER A 103 0.70 12.53 -10.39
CA SER A 103 -0.61 13.19 -10.49
C SER A 103 -0.52 14.71 -10.40
N VAL A 104 0.35 15.23 -9.52
CA VAL A 104 0.62 16.68 -9.44
C VAL A 104 1.23 17.19 -10.75
N GLN A 105 2.22 16.49 -11.31
CA GLN A 105 2.85 16.86 -12.57
C GLN A 105 1.83 16.87 -13.72
N GLN A 106 0.94 15.88 -13.77
CA GLN A 106 -0.12 15.82 -14.78
C GLN A 106 -1.11 16.98 -14.64
N ALA A 107 -1.57 17.28 -13.41
CA ALA A 107 -2.46 18.41 -13.17
C ALA A 107 -1.84 19.77 -13.55
N MET A 108 -0.52 19.94 -13.37
CA MET A 108 0.20 21.13 -13.83
C MET A 108 0.24 21.23 -15.36
N ILE A 109 0.40 20.10 -16.07
CA ILE A 109 0.34 20.06 -17.54
C ILE A 109 -1.06 20.42 -18.03
N ASP A 110 -2.09 19.85 -17.40
CA ASP A 110 -3.49 20.02 -17.79
C ASP A 110 -4.00 21.44 -17.52
N SER A 111 -3.56 22.06 -16.42
CA SER A 111 -3.89 23.46 -16.07
C SER A 111 -3.11 24.49 -16.90
N GLY A 112 -1.99 24.10 -17.52
CA GLY A 112 -1.04 25.00 -18.15
C GLY A 112 -1.14 25.22 -19.66
N ARG A 113 -2.06 24.58 -20.41
CA ARG A 113 -2.12 24.77 -21.89
C ARG A 113 -3.53 24.79 -22.50
N LYS A 114 -4.03 26.02 -22.71
CA LYS A 114 -4.54 26.45 -24.02
C LYS A 114 -3.61 27.57 -24.50
N VAL A 115 -2.43 27.22 -25.04
CA VAL A 115 -1.64 28.22 -25.76
C VAL A 115 -2.40 28.58 -27.03
N SER A 116 -2.99 29.77 -27.05
CA SER A 116 -3.68 30.27 -28.23
C SER A 116 -2.65 30.42 -29.38
N PRO A 117 -2.90 29.89 -30.59
CA PRO A 117 -1.92 29.83 -31.67
C PRO A 117 -1.25 31.17 -32.03
N TRP A 118 -1.92 32.30 -31.78
CA TRP A 118 -1.39 33.64 -32.01
C TRP A 118 -0.24 34.04 -31.05
N LEU A 119 -0.09 33.39 -29.90
CA LEU A 119 1.03 33.66 -28.96
C LEU A 119 2.36 33.05 -29.43
N ILE A 120 2.32 32.05 -30.33
CA ILE A 120 3.54 31.43 -30.88
C ILE A 120 4.17 32.33 -31.96
N THR A 121 3.39 33.14 -32.67
CA THR A 121 3.91 34.04 -33.71
C THR A 121 4.50 35.35 -33.15
N ALA A 122 4.11 35.77 -31.95
CA ALA A 122 4.60 37.02 -31.33
C ALA A 122 6.08 36.95 -30.86
N VAL A 123 6.61 35.76 -30.60
CA VAL A 123 8.03 35.59 -30.21
C VAL A 123 8.96 35.58 -31.45
N ALA A 124 8.43 35.27 -32.63
CA ALA A 124 9.25 35.13 -33.85
C ALA A 124 9.58 36.47 -34.55
N THR A 125 8.84 37.55 -34.29
CA THR A 125 9.09 38.84 -34.96
C THR A 125 10.09 39.75 -34.23
N SER A 126 10.39 39.49 -32.96
CA SER A 126 11.28 40.35 -32.15
C SER A 126 12.78 40.16 -32.44
N ALA A 127 13.17 39.17 -33.25
CA ALA A 127 14.58 38.86 -33.53
C ALA A 127 15.19 39.60 -34.73
N ILE A 128 14.42 40.41 -35.48
CA ILE A 128 14.90 40.99 -36.76
C ILE A 128 15.31 42.48 -36.65
N ALA A 129 15.06 43.18 -35.54
CA ALA A 129 15.17 44.65 -35.48
C ALA A 129 16.42 45.24 -34.77
N ILE A 130 17.50 44.49 -34.55
CA ILE A 130 18.75 45.02 -33.93
C ILE A 130 19.96 44.96 -34.89
N ALA A 131 19.72 44.89 -36.20
CA ALA A 131 20.79 44.99 -37.19
C ALA A 131 20.30 45.76 -38.44
N ALA A 132 20.12 47.07 -38.29
CA ALA A 132 20.04 48.03 -39.40
C ALA A 132 20.56 49.39 -38.94
#